data_AF-A0AAV8ED18-F1
#
_entry.id   AF-A0AAV8ED18-F1
#
_cell.length_a   1.000
_cell.length_b   1.000
_cell.length_c   1.000
_cell.angle_alpha   90.00
_cell.angle_beta   90.00
_cell.angle_gamma   90.00
#
_symmetry.space_group_name_H-M   'P 1'
#
loop_
_entity.id
_entity.type
_entity.pdbx_description
1 polymer ?
#
loop_
_entity_poly.entity_id
_entity_poly.type
_entity_poly.pdbx_seq_one_letter_code
_entity_poly.pdbx_strand_id
1 'polypeptide(L)'
;MLSQHQSRKQVLVKLENLQIFLHPKLLILIEAAQLSPHRHVLEPWIKKIKLASKEAENVLASAESSKHETEEEVDSHSPYSELLNFKLPKDSSDKKNLMKSLENLEDIVNEAMTFVGLLNLPSSRNPKPTQFRETISSPSSKVIGRDKDRDDIVKLLREDITIGSSSYTCNSYYVIGIWGPGGSGKTTLAQYVCEYEKSLQEKYFDLVIWAYFSPDFDIYDLCKKIWGFAFKEACPDFIYLEEIQSKLEEQLRGKMILLVLDNAWYDKRVSVLNVQQLFIPLRSAKSGSKILVTTRMEETAKRFGATNPIPMQELDEEQFLSLFMHHALGYANAHTCNNHVVEMLTSIGKEIASMLCRSPLVATTVAMELRIRPDPDFWLSMLDKVLKDTLDSLQCLED
;
A
#
# COMPACT_ATOMS: atom_id res chain seq x y z
N MET A 1 -40.13 -25.18 -18.39
CA MET A 1 -39.35 -25.60 -17.19
C MET A 1 -37.83 -25.52 -17.39
N LEU A 2 -37.26 -26.03 -18.50
CA LEU A 2 -35.81 -25.97 -18.77
C LEU A 2 -35.20 -24.54 -18.77
N SER A 3 -35.87 -23.53 -19.35
CA SER A 3 -35.38 -22.13 -19.36
C SER A 3 -35.38 -21.47 -17.98
N GLN A 4 -36.34 -21.81 -17.11
CA GLN A 4 -36.44 -21.28 -15.76
C GLN A 4 -35.38 -21.87 -14.83
N HIS A 5 -35.07 -23.16 -14.97
CA HIS A 5 -33.97 -23.81 -14.23
C HIS A 5 -32.60 -23.26 -14.65
N GLN A 6 -32.41 -22.99 -15.94
CA GLN A 6 -31.16 -22.43 -16.46
C GLN A 6 -30.94 -20.98 -16.00
N SER A 7 -32.01 -20.16 -16.00
CA SER A 7 -31.97 -18.80 -15.46
C SER A 7 -31.74 -18.77 -13.95
N ARG A 8 -32.36 -19.69 -13.18
CA ARG A 8 -32.12 -19.81 -11.72
C ARG A 8 -30.69 -20.20 -11.41
N LYS A 9 -30.11 -21.15 -12.16
CA LYS A 9 -28.72 -21.57 -12.01
C LYS A 9 -27.74 -20.43 -12.31
N GLN A 10 -28.03 -19.57 -13.29
CA GLN A 10 -27.21 -18.40 -13.61
C GLN A 10 -27.19 -17.37 -12.49
N VAL A 11 -28.34 -17.08 -11.86
CA VAL A 11 -28.43 -16.15 -10.72
C VAL A 11 -27.69 -16.70 -9.50
N LEU A 12 -27.81 -18.00 -9.20
CA LEU A 12 -27.09 -18.64 -8.08
C LEU A 12 -25.58 -18.61 -8.29
N VAL A 13 -25.10 -18.97 -9.48
CA VAL A 13 -23.67 -18.90 -9.83
C VAL A 13 -23.15 -17.46 -9.75
N LYS A 14 -23.97 -16.46 -10.12
CA LYS A 14 -23.60 -15.05 -10.01
C LYS A 14 -23.51 -14.60 -8.55
N LEU A 15 -24.46 -14.98 -7.70
CA LEU A 15 -24.44 -14.69 -6.27
C LEU A 15 -23.25 -15.37 -5.57
N GLU A 16 -22.95 -16.63 -5.89
CA GLU A 16 -21.75 -17.34 -5.42
C GLU A 16 -20.46 -16.61 -5.85
N ASN A 17 -20.37 -16.21 -7.12
CA ASN A 17 -19.22 -15.45 -7.61
C ASN A 17 -19.10 -14.09 -6.90
N LEU A 18 -20.21 -13.40 -6.61
CA LEU A 18 -20.17 -12.16 -5.86
C LEU A 18 -19.75 -12.39 -4.40
N GLN A 19 -20.25 -13.44 -3.75
CA GLN A 19 -19.87 -13.76 -2.38
C GLN A 19 -18.38 -14.17 -2.26
N ILE A 20 -17.85 -14.89 -3.26
CA ILE A 20 -16.46 -15.36 -3.26
C ILE A 20 -15.49 -14.28 -3.73
N PHE A 21 -15.84 -13.48 -4.73
CA PHE A 21 -14.92 -12.53 -5.37
C PHE A 21 -15.18 -11.06 -4.99
N LEU A 22 -16.42 -10.67 -4.71
CA LEU A 22 -16.79 -9.28 -4.39
C LEU A 22 -16.59 -8.99 -2.89
N HIS A 23 -16.99 -9.90 -2.01
CA HIS A 23 -16.87 -9.70 -0.56
C HIS A 23 -15.41 -9.44 -0.09
N PRO A 24 -14.38 -10.16 -0.58
CA PRO A 24 -13.00 -9.83 -0.26
C PRO A 24 -12.55 -8.47 -0.81
N LYS A 25 -12.99 -8.09 -2.02
CA LYS A 25 -12.70 -6.78 -2.63
C LYS A 25 -13.32 -5.64 -1.82
N LEU A 26 -14.55 -5.82 -1.34
CA LEU A 26 -15.26 -4.87 -0.48
C LEU A 26 -14.58 -4.69 0.88
N LEU A 27 -14.11 -5.78 1.50
CA LEU A 27 -13.33 -5.70 2.74
C LEU A 27 -12.03 -4.91 2.54
N ILE A 28 -11.31 -5.15 1.44
CA ILE A 28 -10.09 -4.41 1.10
C ILE A 28 -10.40 -2.92 0.88
N LEU A 29 -11.51 -2.60 0.22
CA LEU A 29 -11.94 -1.22 -0.03
C LEU A 29 -12.35 -0.49 1.26
N ILE A 30 -13.05 -1.17 2.17
CA ILE A 30 -13.46 -0.64 3.47
C ILE A 30 -12.23 -0.43 4.36
N GLU A 31 -11.32 -1.39 4.40
CA GLU A 31 -10.05 -1.29 5.15
C GLU A 31 -9.16 -0.18 4.57
N ALA A 32 -9.10 -0.07 3.25
CA ALA A 32 -8.45 1.02 2.54
C ALA A 32 -9.02 2.38 2.93
N ALA A 33 -10.34 2.55 2.95
CA ALA A 33 -10.96 3.83 3.28
C ALA A 33 -10.86 4.19 4.77
N GLN A 34 -10.86 3.20 5.66
CA GLN A 34 -10.76 3.42 7.11
C GLN A 34 -9.33 3.77 7.56
N LEU A 35 -8.31 3.25 6.87
CA LEU A 35 -6.90 3.38 7.26
C LEU A 35 -6.06 4.27 6.33
N SER A 36 -6.63 4.75 5.22
CA SER A 36 -5.94 5.63 4.25
C SER A 36 -6.34 7.09 4.44
N PRO A 37 -5.41 8.06 4.30
CA PRO A 37 -5.77 9.48 4.20
C PRO A 37 -6.53 9.82 2.91
N HIS A 38 -6.62 8.89 1.97
CA HIS A 38 -7.52 8.98 0.81
C HIS A 38 -8.98 8.60 1.15
N ARG A 39 -9.35 8.57 2.43
CA ARG A 39 -10.73 8.32 2.88
C ARG A 39 -11.73 9.15 2.08
N HIS A 40 -11.47 10.44 1.92
CA HIS A 40 -12.33 11.36 1.16
C HIS A 40 -12.54 10.94 -0.31
N VAL A 41 -11.58 10.25 -0.93
CA VAL A 41 -11.69 9.73 -2.31
C VAL A 41 -12.39 8.37 -2.34
N LEU A 42 -12.23 7.55 -1.29
CA LEU A 42 -12.80 6.21 -1.21
C LEU A 42 -14.22 6.19 -0.61
N GLU A 43 -14.62 7.22 0.12
CA GLU A 43 -15.93 7.37 0.77
C GLU A 43 -17.09 7.47 -0.25
N PRO A 44 -16.95 8.19 -1.40
CA PRO A 44 -17.91 8.13 -2.50
C PRO A 44 -18.08 6.73 -3.09
N TRP A 45 -16.99 5.97 -3.27
CA TRP A 45 -17.05 4.59 -3.75
C TRP A 45 -17.77 3.67 -2.76
N ILE A 46 -17.48 3.80 -1.46
CA ILE A 46 -18.18 3.07 -0.40
C ILE A 46 -19.67 3.41 -0.39
N LYS A 47 -20.04 4.68 -0.60
CA LYS A 47 -21.44 5.11 -0.68
C LYS A 47 -22.15 4.51 -1.90
N LYS A 48 -21.55 4.58 -3.09
CA LYS A 48 -22.07 3.96 -4.33
C LYS A 48 -22.29 2.45 -4.16
N ILE A 49 -21.33 1.76 -3.54
CA ILE A 49 -21.42 0.33 -3.26
C ILE A 49 -22.54 0.01 -2.27
N LYS A 50 -22.67 0.78 -1.18
CA LYS A 50 -23.77 0.62 -0.21
C LYS A 50 -25.13 0.81 -0.85
N LEU A 51 -25.26 1.81 -1.73
CA LEU A 51 -26.50 2.07 -2.47
C LEU A 51 -26.83 0.93 -3.43
N ALA A 52 -25.85 0.45 -4.20
CA ALA A 52 -26.03 -0.69 -5.11
C ALA A 52 -26.34 -2.00 -4.36
N SER A 53 -25.73 -2.23 -3.19
CA SER A 53 -26.06 -3.37 -2.31
C SER A 53 -27.48 -3.28 -1.80
N LYS A 54 -27.91 -2.10 -1.34
CA LYS A 54 -29.27 -1.86 -0.85
C LYS A 54 -30.31 -2.03 -1.95
N GLU A 55 -30.00 -1.63 -3.18
CA GLU A 55 -30.88 -1.86 -4.33
C GLU A 55 -31.02 -3.36 -4.65
N ALA A 56 -29.92 -4.12 -4.63
CA ALA A 56 -29.97 -5.56 -4.80
C ALA A 56 -30.77 -6.26 -3.68
N GLU A 57 -30.61 -5.81 -2.43
CA GLU A 57 -31.39 -6.29 -1.28
C GLU A 57 -32.87 -5.95 -1.39
N ASN A 58 -33.23 -4.74 -1.86
CA ASN A 58 -34.61 -4.34 -2.07
C ASN A 58 -35.31 -5.20 -3.13
N VAL A 59 -34.63 -5.50 -4.24
CA VAL A 59 -35.14 -6.38 -5.31
C VAL A 59 -35.32 -7.82 -4.81
N LEU A 60 -34.44 -8.28 -3.93
CA LEU A 60 -34.58 -9.58 -3.24
C LEU A 60 -35.78 -9.57 -2.27
N ALA A 61 -35.91 -8.54 -1.43
CA ALA A 61 -36.99 -8.42 -0.45
C ALA A 61 -38.38 -8.24 -1.09
N SER A 62 -38.46 -7.53 -2.22
CA SER A 62 -39.71 -7.39 -2.99
C SER A 62 -40.15 -8.73 -3.59
N ALA A 63 -39.20 -9.61 -3.93
CA ALA A 63 -39.47 -10.94 -4.44
C ALA A 63 -39.85 -11.96 -3.36
N GLU A 64 -39.41 -11.74 -2.12
CA GLU A 64 -39.83 -12.53 -0.95
C GLU A 64 -41.25 -12.13 -0.48
N SER A 65 -41.59 -10.85 -0.54
CA SER A 65 -42.90 -10.32 -0.14
C SER A 65 -44.02 -10.67 -1.12
N SER A 66 -43.70 -11.03 -2.37
CA SER A 66 -44.69 -11.34 -3.41
C SER A 66 -45.24 -12.78 -3.37
N LYS A 67 -44.92 -13.61 -2.35
CA LYS A 67 -45.44 -14.99 -2.23
C LYS A 67 -45.68 -15.45 -0.79
N HIS A 68 -46.84 -15.09 -0.24
CA HIS A 68 -47.55 -16.06 0.58
C HIS A 68 -48.07 -17.18 -0.35
N GLU A 69 -48.00 -18.42 0.14
CA GLU A 69 -48.47 -19.67 -0.48
C GLU A 69 -47.53 -20.35 -1.48
N THR A 70 -46.67 -21.23 -0.98
CA THR A 70 -46.65 -22.69 -1.24
C THR A 70 -45.32 -23.29 -0.77
N GLU A 71 -45.39 -24.13 0.26
CA GLU A 71 -44.31 -24.99 0.72
C GLU A 71 -44.16 -26.16 -0.28
N GLU A 72 -42.95 -26.35 -0.81
CA GLU A 72 -42.53 -27.63 -1.36
C GLU A 72 -41.19 -27.98 -0.72
N GLU A 73 -41.19 -29.06 0.06
CA GLU A 73 -40.00 -29.72 0.58
C GLU A 73 -39.21 -30.35 -0.58
N VAL A 74 -37.89 -30.14 -0.61
CA VAL A 74 -36.99 -30.92 -1.47
C VAL A 74 -35.82 -31.44 -0.63
N ASP A 75 -35.70 -32.76 -0.69
CA ASP A 75 -34.76 -33.62 0.01
C ASP A 75 -33.29 -33.30 -0.31
N SER A 76 -32.47 -33.42 0.72
CA SER A 76 -31.08 -32.98 0.79
C SER A 76 -30.13 -34.09 0.37
N HIS A 77 -29.19 -33.80 -0.54
CA HIS A 77 -27.80 -34.30 -0.52
C HIS A 77 -26.98 -33.61 -1.63
N SER A 78 -26.49 -32.41 -1.33
CA SER A 78 -25.53 -31.68 -2.17
C SER A 78 -24.73 -30.70 -1.29
N PRO A 79 -23.41 -30.53 -1.48
CA PRO A 79 -22.58 -29.60 -0.67
C PRO A 79 -22.96 -28.12 -0.80
N TYR A 80 -23.97 -27.81 -1.62
CA TYR A 80 -24.48 -26.48 -1.94
C TYR A 80 -25.70 -26.08 -1.06
N SER A 81 -25.98 -26.83 0.02
CA SER A 81 -27.20 -26.67 0.84
C SER A 81 -27.35 -25.31 1.51
N GLU A 82 -26.26 -24.61 1.84
CA GLU A 82 -26.34 -23.27 2.45
C GLU A 82 -26.75 -22.16 1.46
N LEU A 83 -26.44 -22.33 0.16
CA LEU A 83 -26.75 -21.37 -0.91
C LEU A 83 -28.16 -21.57 -1.49
N LEU A 84 -28.74 -22.75 -1.28
CA LEU A 84 -30.13 -23.08 -1.64
C LEU A 84 -31.18 -22.44 -0.71
N ASN A 85 -30.77 -21.86 0.43
CA ASN A 85 -31.65 -21.15 1.35
C ASN A 85 -31.99 -19.72 0.95
N PHE A 86 -31.38 -19.17 -0.11
CA PHE A 86 -31.79 -17.88 -0.66
C PHE A 86 -33.07 -18.01 -1.51
N LYS A 87 -34.16 -17.37 -1.07
CA LYS A 87 -35.41 -17.31 -1.84
C LYS A 87 -35.24 -16.39 -3.06
N LEU A 88 -34.81 -16.97 -4.17
CA LEU A 88 -34.68 -16.23 -5.42
C LEU A 88 -36.05 -15.82 -6.00
N PRO A 89 -36.14 -14.66 -6.69
CA PRO A 89 -37.35 -14.24 -7.38
C PRO A 89 -37.82 -15.33 -8.35
N LYS A 90 -39.12 -15.66 -8.31
CA LYS A 90 -39.69 -16.67 -9.23
C LYS A 90 -40.04 -16.06 -10.61
N ASP A 91 -40.38 -14.77 -10.66
CA ASP A 91 -40.76 -14.05 -11.89
C ASP A 91 -39.55 -13.79 -12.82
N SER A 92 -39.78 -13.79 -14.14
CA SER A 92 -38.76 -13.56 -15.15
C SER A 92 -38.31 -12.09 -15.22
N SER A 93 -39.18 -11.14 -14.90
CA SER A 93 -38.87 -9.70 -14.85
C SER A 93 -37.95 -9.39 -13.67
N ASP A 94 -38.31 -9.87 -12.47
CA ASP A 94 -37.56 -9.65 -11.24
C ASP A 94 -36.19 -10.31 -11.27
N LYS A 95 -36.06 -11.50 -11.89
CA LYS A 95 -34.75 -12.12 -12.15
C LYS A 95 -33.87 -11.27 -13.06
N LYS A 96 -34.45 -10.64 -14.09
CA LYS A 96 -33.71 -9.76 -15.01
C LYS A 96 -33.27 -8.48 -14.33
N ASN A 97 -34.13 -7.91 -13.47
CA ASN A 97 -33.80 -6.74 -12.67
C ASN A 97 -32.72 -7.04 -11.63
N LEU A 98 -32.82 -8.18 -10.93
CA LEU A 98 -31.79 -8.64 -10.01
C LEU A 98 -30.45 -8.85 -10.71
N MET A 99 -30.43 -9.53 -11.88
CA MET A 99 -29.21 -9.68 -12.67
C MET A 99 -28.58 -8.34 -13.06
N LYS A 100 -29.40 -7.38 -13.49
CA LYS A 100 -28.92 -6.03 -13.84
C LYS A 100 -28.35 -5.28 -12.63
N SER A 101 -28.99 -5.38 -11.47
CA SER A 101 -28.49 -4.78 -10.22
C SER A 101 -27.19 -5.44 -9.74
N LEU A 102 -27.06 -6.76 -9.91
CA LEU A 102 -25.84 -7.51 -9.57
C LEU A 102 -24.68 -7.22 -10.53
N GLU A 103 -24.96 -7.04 -11.84
CA GLU A 103 -23.98 -6.59 -12.84
C GLU A 103 -23.49 -5.17 -12.52
N ASN A 104 -24.40 -4.25 -12.21
CA ASN A 104 -24.05 -2.89 -11.81
C ASN A 104 -23.17 -2.87 -10.54
N LEU A 105 -23.49 -3.71 -9.55
CA LEU A 105 -22.68 -3.84 -8.33
C LEU A 105 -21.27 -4.37 -8.64
N GLU A 106 -21.17 -5.37 -9.53
CA GLU A 106 -19.88 -5.93 -9.95
C GLU A 106 -19.02 -4.90 -10.71
N ASP A 107 -19.64 -4.13 -11.60
CA ASP A 107 -18.96 -3.09 -12.37
C ASP A 107 -18.41 -1.98 -11.46
N ILE A 108 -19.24 -1.47 -10.54
CA ILE A 108 -18.82 -0.46 -9.55
C ILE A 108 -17.67 -0.98 -8.69
N VAL A 109 -17.70 -2.24 -8.25
CA VAL A 109 -16.62 -2.80 -7.44
C VAL A 109 -15.36 -3.03 -8.26
N ASN A 110 -15.47 -3.47 -9.52
CA ASN A 110 -14.30 -3.64 -10.38
C ASN A 110 -13.64 -2.30 -10.71
N GLU A 111 -14.43 -1.25 -10.94
CA GLU A 111 -13.94 0.11 -11.15
C GLU A 111 -13.33 0.71 -9.87
N ALA A 112 -13.93 0.46 -8.71
CA ALA A 112 -13.33 0.83 -7.44
C ALA A 112 -12.00 0.08 -7.19
N MET A 113 -11.90 -1.17 -7.64
CA MET A 113 -10.68 -1.99 -7.51
C MET A 113 -9.59 -1.63 -8.53
N THR A 114 -9.92 -1.13 -9.73
CA THR A 114 -8.89 -0.53 -10.60
C THR A 114 -8.31 0.70 -9.92
N PHE A 115 -9.14 1.52 -9.28
CA PHE A 115 -8.70 2.67 -8.49
C PHE A 115 -7.85 2.26 -7.28
N VAL A 116 -8.24 1.25 -6.51
CA VAL A 116 -7.43 0.69 -5.41
C VAL A 116 -6.13 0.05 -5.92
N GLY A 117 -6.16 -0.59 -7.08
CA GLY A 117 -4.97 -1.12 -7.77
C GLY A 117 -3.97 -0.02 -8.12
N LEU A 118 -4.44 1.15 -8.55
CA LEU A 118 -3.63 2.35 -8.77
C LEU A 118 -3.03 2.92 -7.47
N LEU A 119 -3.68 2.69 -6.31
CA LEU A 119 -3.21 3.13 -5.00
C LEU A 119 -2.18 2.18 -4.33
N ASN A 120 -1.83 1.04 -4.95
CA ASN A 120 -0.88 0.05 -4.40
C ASN A 120 -1.10 -0.29 -2.91
N LEU A 121 -2.36 -0.51 -2.53
CA LEU A 121 -2.67 -1.07 -1.21
C LEU A 121 -2.44 -2.60 -1.24
N PRO A 122 -1.87 -3.21 -0.20
CA PRO A 122 -1.66 -4.65 -0.16
C PRO A 122 -3.02 -5.34 -0.15
N SER A 123 -3.36 -5.96 -1.27
CA SER A 123 -4.48 -6.89 -1.37
C SER A 123 -4.15 -8.15 -0.58
N SER A 124 -4.66 -8.28 0.65
CA SER A 124 -4.61 -9.54 1.36
C SER A 124 -5.95 -10.27 1.24
N ARG A 125 -5.95 -11.29 0.38
CA ARG A 125 -6.57 -12.63 0.59
C ARG A 125 -6.58 -13.40 -0.73
N ASN A 126 -5.43 -13.96 -1.08
CA ASN A 126 -5.26 -15.32 -1.61
C ASN A 126 -3.76 -15.57 -1.87
N PRO A 127 -3.14 -16.60 -1.27
CA PRO A 127 -1.73 -16.90 -1.45
C PRO A 127 -1.54 -17.60 -2.79
N LYS A 128 -1.46 -16.81 -3.87
CA LYS A 128 -0.54 -17.19 -4.94
C LYS A 128 0.84 -16.75 -4.44
N PRO A 129 1.93 -17.51 -4.67
CA PRO A 129 3.26 -17.09 -4.25
C PRO A 129 3.56 -15.78 -4.96
N THR A 130 3.28 -14.68 -4.29
CA THR A 130 3.63 -13.34 -4.71
C THR A 130 5.14 -13.40 -4.87
N GLN A 131 5.62 -13.22 -6.10
CA GLN A 131 7.01 -12.84 -6.32
C GLN A 131 7.36 -11.81 -5.26
N PHE A 132 8.30 -12.17 -4.39
CA PHE A 132 8.67 -11.39 -3.22
C PHE A 132 8.83 -9.93 -3.63
N ARG A 133 7.99 -9.05 -3.08
CA ARG A 133 8.17 -7.60 -3.24
C ARG A 133 9.34 -7.19 -2.36
N GLU A 134 10.55 -7.46 -2.81
CA GLU A 134 11.77 -6.98 -2.18
C GLU A 134 12.04 -5.55 -2.60
N THR A 135 12.44 -4.71 -1.65
CA THR A 135 12.96 -3.38 -1.93
C THR A 135 14.47 -3.42 -1.81
N ILE A 136 15.16 -2.77 -2.76
CA ILE A 136 16.62 -2.62 -2.73
C ILE A 136 17.00 -1.32 -1.99
N SER A 137 18.25 -1.20 -1.56
CA SER A 137 18.72 -0.08 -0.74
C SER A 137 18.95 1.24 -1.48
N SER A 138 18.55 1.34 -2.76
CA SER A 138 18.83 2.48 -3.63
C SER A 138 17.58 2.87 -4.42
N PRO A 139 17.36 4.18 -4.64
CA PRO A 139 16.22 4.66 -5.41
C PRO A 139 16.40 4.28 -6.89
N SER A 140 15.30 3.93 -7.55
CA SER A 140 15.29 3.55 -8.97
C SER A 140 15.28 4.75 -9.92
N SER A 141 15.10 5.97 -9.38
CA SER A 141 15.00 7.21 -10.15
C SER A 141 15.44 8.39 -9.28
N LYS A 142 15.57 9.58 -9.90
CA LYS A 142 15.91 10.81 -9.20
C LYS A 142 14.86 11.11 -8.13
N VAL A 143 15.31 11.33 -6.90
CA VAL A 143 14.45 11.77 -5.80
C VAL A 143 14.32 13.30 -5.87
N ILE A 144 13.09 13.81 -5.83
CA ILE A 144 12.77 15.24 -5.98
C ILE A 144 12.04 15.74 -4.73
N GLY A 145 12.42 16.92 -4.25
CA GLY A 145 11.75 17.61 -3.14
C GLY A 145 11.98 17.01 -1.76
N ARG A 146 12.98 16.13 -1.61
CA ARG A 146 13.26 15.40 -0.35
C ARG A 146 14.66 15.66 0.22
N ASP A 147 15.36 16.66 -0.30
CA ASP A 147 16.73 16.97 0.14
C ASP A 147 16.77 17.39 1.61
N LYS A 148 15.84 18.25 2.04
CA LYS A 148 15.74 18.66 3.43
C LYS A 148 15.41 17.49 4.35
N ASP A 149 14.41 16.67 3.99
CA ASP A 149 14.03 15.48 4.77
C ASP A 149 15.22 14.52 4.92
N ARG A 150 15.98 14.31 3.83
CA ARG A 150 17.20 13.50 3.83
C ARG A 150 18.23 14.07 4.81
N ASP A 151 18.52 15.36 4.72
CA ASP A 151 19.53 16.03 5.54
C ASP A 151 19.17 16.00 7.03
N ASP A 152 17.90 16.22 7.35
CA ASP A 152 17.39 16.14 8.72
C ASP A 152 17.53 14.71 9.28
N ILE A 153 17.21 13.68 8.51
CA ILE A 153 17.37 12.28 8.93
C ILE A 153 18.86 11.91 9.06
N VAL A 154 19.71 12.33 8.12
CA VAL A 154 21.17 12.11 8.17
C VAL A 154 21.77 12.73 9.42
N LYS A 155 21.32 13.94 9.78
CA LYS A 155 21.73 14.58 11.03
C LYS A 155 21.37 13.72 12.24
N LEU A 156 20.12 13.24 12.34
CA LEU A 156 19.69 12.33 13.42
C LEU A 156 20.48 11.01 13.45
N LEU A 157 20.90 10.50 12.28
CA LEU A 157 21.71 9.31 12.16
C LEU A 157 23.14 9.49 12.70
N ARG A 158 23.69 10.70 12.64
CA ARG A 158 25.05 11.03 13.10
C ARG A 158 25.08 11.75 14.45
N GLU A 159 23.92 12.07 15.02
CA GLU A 159 23.83 12.65 16.35
C GLU A 159 24.27 11.64 17.42
N ASP A 160 25.31 12.01 18.17
CA ASP A 160 25.76 11.32 19.37
C ASP A 160 24.74 11.55 20.49
N ILE A 161 23.75 10.67 20.53
CA ILE A 161 22.85 10.55 21.67
C ILE A 161 23.66 9.84 22.76
N THR A 162 24.48 10.59 23.51
CA THR A 162 25.04 10.10 24.77
C THR A 162 23.87 9.62 25.62
N ILE A 163 23.83 8.31 25.88
CA ILE A 163 22.77 7.67 26.66
C ILE A 163 22.84 8.27 28.06
N GLY A 164 21.98 9.26 28.32
CA GLY A 164 21.74 9.75 29.68
C GLY A 164 21.32 8.56 30.53
N SER A 165 22.02 8.34 31.65
CA SER A 165 21.93 7.18 32.54
C SER A 165 20.59 7.05 33.29
N SER A 166 19.45 7.14 32.62
CA SER A 166 18.12 7.13 33.27
C SER A 166 17.08 6.20 32.64
N SER A 167 17.48 5.26 31.78
CA SER A 167 16.61 4.15 31.34
C SER A 167 17.30 2.82 31.62
N TYR A 168 16.60 1.90 32.28
CA TYR A 168 17.06 0.56 32.67
C TYR A 168 17.38 -0.40 31.50
N THR A 169 17.58 0.13 30.29
CA THR A 169 17.98 -0.61 29.10
C THR A 169 19.05 0.20 28.36
N CYS A 170 20.32 -0.15 28.55
CA CYS A 170 21.43 0.43 27.80
C CYS A 170 21.47 -0.17 26.38
N ASN A 171 20.48 0.16 25.55
CA ASN A 171 20.57 -0.25 24.14
C ASN A 171 21.70 0.53 23.48
N SER A 172 22.61 -0.18 22.81
CA SER A 172 23.70 0.39 21.99
C SER A 172 23.20 1.16 20.77
N TYR A 173 21.89 1.08 20.48
CA TYR A 173 21.26 1.65 19.30
C TYR A 173 20.11 2.62 19.60
N TYR A 174 19.82 3.50 18.65
CA TYR A 174 18.66 4.40 18.65
C TYR A 174 17.75 4.14 17.44
N VAL A 175 16.43 4.23 17.64
CA VAL A 175 15.44 3.95 16.59
C VAL A 175 14.83 5.25 16.07
N ILE A 176 14.93 5.47 14.75
CA ILE A 176 14.30 6.56 14.02
C ILE A 176 13.17 5.97 13.18
N GLY A 177 11.95 6.43 13.40
CA GLY A 177 10.79 5.99 12.63
C GLY A 177 10.37 7.02 11.61
N ILE A 178 10.07 6.61 10.38
CA ILE A 178 9.38 7.40 9.36
C ILE A 178 8.01 6.77 9.13
N TRP A 179 6.94 7.55 9.27
CA TRP A 179 5.59 7.05 9.10
C TRP A 179 4.74 7.92 8.18
N GLY A 180 3.70 7.34 7.60
CA GLY A 180 2.81 8.05 6.68
C GLY A 180 2.15 7.12 5.68
N PRO A 181 1.23 7.63 4.85
CA PRO A 181 0.35 6.77 4.06
C PRO A 181 1.02 5.98 2.95
N GLY A 182 0.30 5.00 2.39
CA GLY A 182 0.75 4.29 1.19
C GLY A 182 1.06 5.26 0.05
N GLY A 183 2.09 4.97 -0.75
CA GLY A 183 2.45 5.81 -1.92
C GLY A 183 3.12 7.15 -1.62
N SER A 184 3.33 7.52 -0.35
CA SER A 184 3.95 8.80 0.05
C SER A 184 5.46 8.91 -0.17
N GLY A 185 6.15 7.82 -0.52
CA GLY A 185 7.60 7.83 -0.79
C GLY A 185 8.53 7.54 0.39
N LYS A 186 8.02 6.99 1.51
CA LYS A 186 8.87 6.62 2.68
C LYS A 186 10.05 5.73 2.33
N THR A 187 9.81 4.65 1.60
CA THR A 187 10.84 3.73 1.13
C THR A 187 11.87 4.48 0.28
N THR A 188 11.41 5.34 -0.64
CA THR A 188 12.27 6.17 -1.48
C THR A 188 13.12 7.14 -0.65
N LEU A 189 12.57 7.76 0.39
CA LEU A 189 13.31 8.63 1.30
C LEU A 189 14.37 7.84 2.09
N ALA A 190 14.03 6.67 2.61
CA ALA A 190 15.00 5.81 3.32
C ALA A 190 16.12 5.31 2.39
N GLN A 191 15.80 4.98 1.14
CA GLN A 191 16.81 4.66 0.11
C GLN A 191 17.72 5.87 -0.16
N TYR A 192 17.14 7.06 -0.27
CA TYR A 192 17.89 8.29 -0.53
C TYR A 192 18.87 8.63 0.59
N VAL A 193 18.42 8.47 1.84
CA VAL A 193 19.27 8.59 3.03
C VAL A 193 20.40 7.56 3.02
N CYS A 194 20.08 6.28 2.74
CA CYS A 194 21.09 5.23 2.65
C CYS A 194 22.15 5.50 1.58
N GLU A 195 21.72 5.92 0.39
CA GLU A 195 22.62 6.26 -0.71
C GLU A 195 23.52 7.44 -0.35
N TYR A 196 22.98 8.47 0.30
CA TYR A 196 23.75 9.61 0.78
C TYR A 196 24.79 9.21 1.84
N GLU A 197 24.40 8.45 2.87
CA GLU A 197 25.36 7.91 3.86
C GLU A 197 26.47 7.07 3.20
N LYS A 198 26.10 6.29 2.17
CA LYS A 198 27.05 5.51 1.36
C LYS A 198 27.90 6.36 0.40
N SER A 199 27.55 7.61 0.10
CA SER A 199 28.35 8.47 -0.78
C SER A 199 29.32 9.39 -0.03
N LEU A 200 29.08 9.65 1.26
CA LEU A 200 29.96 10.47 2.10
C LEU A 200 31.37 9.86 2.20
N GLN A 201 32.41 10.71 2.14
CA GLN A 201 33.81 10.28 2.25
C GLN A 201 34.10 9.70 3.63
N GLU A 202 33.61 10.37 4.69
CA GLU A 202 33.71 9.89 6.06
C GLU A 202 32.56 8.92 6.36
N LYS A 203 32.91 7.63 6.45
CA LYS A 203 31.98 6.57 6.83
C LYS A 203 31.75 6.61 8.33
N TYR A 204 30.52 6.95 8.72
CA TYR A 204 30.08 6.86 10.10
C TYR A 204 29.74 5.41 10.48
N PHE A 205 29.00 4.71 9.61
CA PHE A 205 28.60 3.30 9.82
C PHE A 205 29.56 2.33 9.15
N ASP A 206 29.97 1.30 9.89
CA ASP A 206 30.74 0.16 9.39
C ASP A 206 29.87 -0.73 8.49
N LEU A 207 28.58 -0.87 8.82
CA LEU A 207 27.62 -1.66 8.07
C LEU A 207 26.30 -0.90 7.90
N VAL A 208 25.79 -0.88 6.66
CA VAL A 208 24.44 -0.40 6.32
C VAL A 208 23.65 -1.57 5.77
N ILE A 209 22.70 -2.05 6.56
CA ILE A 209 21.93 -3.27 6.28
C ILE A 209 20.51 -2.86 5.92
N TRP A 210 20.02 -3.27 4.75
CA TRP A 210 18.65 -3.02 4.33
C TRP A 210 17.85 -4.32 4.38
N ALA A 211 16.75 -4.33 5.11
CA ALA A 211 15.87 -5.49 5.19
C ALA A 211 14.40 -5.07 5.01
N TYR A 212 13.73 -5.70 4.05
CA TYR A 212 12.29 -5.52 3.84
C TYR A 212 11.50 -6.42 4.80
N PHE A 213 10.56 -5.82 5.51
CA PHE A 213 9.69 -6.48 6.47
C PHE A 213 8.44 -7.03 5.75
N SER A 214 8.37 -8.35 5.59
CA SER A 214 7.24 -9.01 4.94
C SER A 214 5.99 -9.03 5.84
N PRO A 215 4.78 -9.05 5.25
CA PRO A 215 3.53 -9.26 6.01
C PRO A 215 3.52 -10.58 6.80
N ASP A 216 4.08 -11.64 6.21
CA ASP A 216 4.30 -12.94 6.86
C ASP A 216 5.59 -12.90 7.67
N PHE A 217 5.61 -12.05 8.69
CA PHE A 217 6.79 -11.79 9.50
C PHE A 217 7.22 -13.03 10.31
N ASP A 218 8.45 -13.47 10.10
CA ASP A 218 9.19 -14.36 10.99
C ASP A 218 10.53 -13.71 11.36
N ILE A 219 10.83 -13.65 12.66
CA ILE A 219 12.07 -13.10 13.20
C ILE A 219 13.26 -13.89 12.64
N TYR A 220 13.12 -15.20 12.55
CA TYR A 220 14.20 -16.07 12.09
C TYR A 220 14.55 -15.80 10.62
N ASP A 221 13.54 -15.69 9.74
CA ASP A 221 13.75 -15.31 8.34
C ASP A 221 14.34 -13.90 8.19
N LEU A 222 13.95 -12.96 9.05
CA LEU A 222 14.51 -11.62 9.02
C LEU A 222 15.98 -11.61 9.49
N CYS A 223 16.33 -12.39 10.51
CA CYS A 223 17.73 -12.60 10.92
C CYS A 223 18.57 -13.20 9.78
N LYS A 224 18.03 -14.17 9.03
CA LYS A 224 18.69 -14.72 7.83
C LYS A 224 18.92 -13.67 6.75
N LYS A 225 17.92 -12.83 6.48
CA LYS A 225 18.05 -11.71 5.54
C LYS A 225 19.12 -10.73 6.00
N ILE A 226 19.09 -10.33 7.27
CA ILE A 226 20.11 -9.45 7.87
C ILE A 226 21.51 -10.06 7.69
N TRP A 227 21.69 -11.35 7.95
CA TRP A 227 22.96 -12.05 7.71
C TRP A 227 23.43 -11.90 6.27
N GLY A 228 22.57 -12.27 5.30
CA GLY A 228 22.90 -12.22 3.89
C GLY A 228 23.27 -10.81 3.42
N PHE A 229 22.52 -9.79 3.85
CA PHE A 229 22.77 -8.41 3.48
C PHE A 229 23.99 -7.80 4.18
N ALA A 230 24.26 -8.17 5.43
CA ALA A 230 25.38 -7.64 6.20
C ALA A 230 26.73 -8.20 5.73
N PHE A 231 26.79 -9.52 5.50
CA PHE A 231 28.05 -10.23 5.26
C PHE A 231 28.26 -10.64 3.81
N LYS A 232 27.23 -10.53 2.95
CA LYS A 232 27.27 -10.93 1.53
C LYS A 232 27.64 -12.41 1.35
N GLU A 233 27.22 -13.24 2.30
CA GLU A 233 27.47 -14.68 2.33
C GLU A 233 26.18 -15.43 2.60
N ALA A 234 26.13 -16.70 2.20
CA ALA A 234 25.02 -17.57 2.57
C ALA A 234 24.94 -17.69 4.09
N CYS A 235 23.74 -17.57 4.64
CA CYS A 235 23.52 -17.82 6.06
C CYS A 235 23.83 -19.30 6.34
N PRO A 236 24.66 -19.62 7.35
CA PRO A 236 24.80 -20.98 7.84
C PRO A 236 23.44 -21.57 8.21
N ASP A 237 23.34 -22.89 8.12
CA ASP A 237 22.09 -23.60 8.41
C ASP A 237 21.91 -23.71 9.93
N PHE A 238 21.42 -22.63 10.53
CA PHE A 238 21.05 -22.57 11.95
C PHE A 238 19.70 -23.23 12.15
N ILE A 239 19.54 -24.09 13.15
CA ILE A 239 18.27 -24.77 13.40
C ILE A 239 17.35 -23.89 14.25
N TYR A 240 17.93 -23.12 15.16
CA TYR A 240 17.19 -22.34 16.15
C TYR A 240 17.45 -20.84 16.03
N LEU A 241 16.45 -20.03 16.41
CA LEU A 241 16.55 -18.56 16.44
C LEU A 241 17.72 -18.07 17.30
N GLU A 242 17.96 -18.72 18.43
CA GLU A 242 19.04 -18.36 19.34
C GLU A 242 20.43 -18.52 18.70
N GLU A 243 20.62 -19.54 17.86
CA GLU A 243 21.90 -19.79 17.19
C GLU A 243 22.25 -18.66 16.21
N ILE A 244 21.30 -18.29 15.36
CA ILE A 244 21.50 -17.19 14.40
C ILE A 244 21.66 -15.85 15.11
N GLN A 245 20.89 -15.60 16.18
CA GLN A 245 21.00 -14.37 16.95
C GLN A 245 22.36 -14.25 17.66
N SER A 246 22.83 -15.32 18.29
CA SER A 246 24.14 -15.38 18.95
C SER A 246 25.27 -15.14 17.95
N LYS A 247 25.20 -15.76 16.76
CA LYS A 247 26.21 -15.55 15.73
C LYS A 247 26.18 -14.14 15.13
N LEU A 248 24.99 -13.59 14.89
CA LEU A 248 24.84 -12.18 14.50
C LEU A 248 25.44 -11.26 15.57
N GLU A 249 25.17 -11.52 16.85
CA GLU A 249 25.70 -10.73 17.96
C GLU A 249 27.24 -10.75 18.02
N GLU A 250 27.86 -11.91 17.77
CA GLU A 250 29.32 -12.03 17.65
C GLU A 250 29.86 -11.21 16.48
N GLN A 251 29.23 -11.31 15.31
CA GLN A 251 29.71 -10.65 14.08
C GLN A 251 29.48 -9.14 14.05
N LEU A 252 28.43 -8.65 14.72
CA LEU A 252 28.09 -7.23 14.81
C LEU A 252 28.82 -6.53 15.97
N ARG A 253 29.48 -7.29 16.84
CA ARG A 253 30.13 -6.77 18.05
C ARG A 253 31.11 -5.64 17.73
N GLY A 254 30.94 -4.52 18.42
CA GLY A 254 31.85 -3.37 18.32
C GLY A 254 31.82 -2.61 16.98
N LYS A 255 30.93 -2.99 16.05
CA LYS A 255 30.72 -2.28 14.78
C LYS A 255 29.62 -1.23 14.91
N MET A 256 29.76 -0.11 14.21
CA MET A 256 28.74 0.92 14.06
C MET A 256 27.76 0.52 12.97
N ILE A 257 26.50 0.22 13.35
CA ILE A 257 25.52 -0.36 12.43
C ILE A 257 24.41 0.65 12.12
N LEU A 258 24.00 0.73 10.85
CA LEU A 258 22.71 1.24 10.42
C LEU A 258 21.87 0.08 9.89
N LEU A 259 20.81 -0.28 10.61
CA LEU A 259 19.81 -1.25 10.15
C LEU A 259 18.58 -0.51 9.63
N VAL A 260 18.20 -0.72 8.37
CA VAL A 260 16.95 -0.20 7.80
C VAL A 260 15.92 -1.32 7.71
N LEU A 261 14.80 -1.13 8.39
CA LEU A 261 13.62 -1.98 8.34
C LEU A 261 12.54 -1.29 7.50
N ASP A 262 12.44 -1.69 6.24
CA ASP A 262 11.49 -1.11 5.30
C ASP A 262 10.13 -1.81 5.38
N ASN A 263 9.07 -1.01 5.37
CA ASN A 263 7.67 -1.45 5.44
C ASN A 263 7.34 -2.28 6.70
N ALA A 264 7.88 -1.87 7.85
CA ALA A 264 7.58 -2.48 9.13
C ALA A 264 6.08 -2.49 9.39
N TRP A 265 5.57 -3.69 9.68
CA TRP A 265 4.17 -3.94 9.96
C TRP A 265 4.02 -4.55 11.35
N TYR A 266 2.94 -4.20 12.02
CA TYR A 266 2.59 -4.81 13.30
C TYR A 266 1.10 -5.14 13.30
N ASP A 267 0.78 -6.39 13.57
CA ASP A 267 -0.56 -6.86 13.90
C ASP A 267 -0.65 -7.05 15.42
N LYS A 268 -1.80 -6.73 16.03
CA LYS A 268 -2.08 -6.93 17.46
C LYS A 268 -1.86 -8.38 17.93
N ARG A 269 -1.82 -9.34 17.02
CA ARG A 269 -1.48 -10.75 17.28
C ARG A 269 0.01 -11.00 17.55
N VAL A 270 0.89 -10.11 17.10
CA VAL A 270 2.35 -10.19 17.31
C VAL A 270 2.67 -9.49 18.64
N SER A 271 3.37 -10.13 19.57
CA SER A 271 3.67 -9.48 20.85
C SER A 271 4.75 -8.40 20.68
N VAL A 272 4.75 -7.35 21.50
CA VAL A 272 5.86 -6.36 21.54
C VAL A 272 7.21 -7.03 21.86
N LEU A 273 7.18 -8.13 22.62
CA LEU A 273 8.36 -8.93 22.92
C LEU A 273 8.98 -9.55 21.66
N ASN A 274 8.17 -9.90 20.66
CA ASN A 274 8.66 -10.45 19.39
C ASN A 274 9.49 -9.42 18.60
N VAL A 275 9.09 -8.15 18.62
CA VAL A 275 9.84 -7.07 17.93
C VAL A 275 11.15 -6.79 18.66
N GLN A 276 11.17 -6.81 19.99
CA GLN A 276 12.41 -6.60 20.74
C GLN A 276 13.42 -7.74 20.54
N GLN A 277 12.95 -8.97 20.34
CA GLN A 277 13.82 -10.11 20.03
C GLN A 277 14.62 -9.90 18.75
N LEU A 278 14.04 -9.26 17.73
CA LEU A 278 14.75 -8.94 16.48
C LEU A 278 16.03 -8.12 16.71
N PHE A 279 16.03 -7.27 17.74
CA PHE A 279 17.13 -6.35 18.01
C PHE A 279 18.14 -6.86 19.02
N ILE A 280 17.98 -8.08 19.54
CA ILE A 280 18.95 -8.70 20.45
C ILE A 280 20.37 -8.68 19.86
N PRO A 281 20.60 -9.07 18.59
CA PRO A 281 21.95 -9.09 18.04
C PRO A 281 22.62 -7.71 17.93
N LEU A 282 21.84 -6.63 17.92
CA LEU A 282 22.37 -5.27 17.86
C LEU A 282 22.88 -4.78 19.21
N ARG A 283 22.54 -5.44 20.34
CA ARG A 283 22.97 -5.02 21.68
C ARG A 283 24.49 -5.03 21.87
N SER A 284 25.20 -5.88 21.14
CA SER A 284 26.68 -5.93 21.15
C SER A 284 27.33 -4.94 20.18
N ALA A 285 26.55 -4.29 19.31
CA ALA A 285 27.04 -3.28 18.40
C ALA A 285 27.61 -2.07 19.15
N LYS A 286 28.42 -1.27 18.47
CA LYS A 286 29.00 -0.05 19.06
C LYS A 286 27.90 0.95 19.39
N SER A 287 28.03 1.63 20.53
CA SER A 287 27.14 2.70 20.97
C SER A 287 27.08 3.82 19.94
N GLY A 288 25.87 4.23 19.56
CA GLY A 288 25.61 5.16 18.46
C GLY A 288 25.01 4.48 17.22
N SER A 289 24.85 3.15 17.24
CA SER A 289 24.22 2.42 16.13
C SER A 289 22.77 2.88 15.95
N LYS A 290 22.24 2.79 14.73
CA LYS A 290 20.92 3.33 14.41
C LYS A 290 20.04 2.28 13.74
N ILE A 291 18.74 2.35 14.01
CA ILE A 291 17.71 1.59 13.32
C ILE A 291 16.77 2.59 12.65
N LEU A 292 16.64 2.53 11.34
CA LEU A 292 15.69 3.33 10.57
C LEU A 292 14.49 2.45 10.20
N VAL A 293 13.30 2.84 10.63
CA VAL A 293 12.07 2.09 10.39
C VAL A 293 11.16 2.89 9.47
N THR A 294 10.68 2.30 8.38
CA THR A 294 9.59 2.92 7.59
C THR A 294 8.29 2.15 7.83
N THR A 295 7.18 2.85 8.03
CA THR A 295 5.88 2.20 8.31
C THR A 295 4.69 3.07 7.90
N ARG A 296 3.50 2.48 7.82
CA ARG A 296 2.26 3.23 7.55
C ARG A 296 1.67 3.90 8.78
N MET A 297 1.97 3.37 9.97
CA MET A 297 1.34 3.79 11.21
C MET A 297 2.37 4.30 12.21
N GLU A 298 2.16 5.49 12.76
CA GLU A 298 3.02 6.06 13.79
C GLU A 298 3.21 5.09 14.98
N GLU A 299 2.12 4.44 15.40
CA GLU A 299 2.10 3.47 16.49
C GLU A 299 3.03 2.28 16.23
N THR A 300 3.14 1.82 14.97
CA THR A 300 4.08 0.76 14.62
C THR A 300 5.53 1.23 14.82
N ALA A 301 5.87 2.46 14.42
CA ALA A 301 7.21 3.00 14.65
C ALA A 301 7.53 3.08 16.16
N LYS A 302 6.57 3.52 16.98
CA LYS A 302 6.71 3.56 18.44
C LYS A 302 6.94 2.18 19.05
N ARG A 303 6.22 1.15 18.57
CA ARG A 303 6.43 -0.24 19.02
C ARG A 303 7.80 -0.82 18.66
N PHE A 304 8.38 -0.35 17.56
CA PHE A 304 9.76 -0.68 17.19
C PHE A 304 10.79 0.12 18.01
N GLY A 305 10.36 1.03 18.88
CA GLY A 305 11.21 1.77 19.81
C GLY A 305 11.52 3.21 19.40
N ALA A 306 10.89 3.74 18.34
CA ALA A 306 11.08 5.14 17.95
C ALA A 306 10.38 6.07 18.95
N THR A 307 11.12 6.99 19.56
CA THR A 307 10.57 7.95 20.54
C THR A 307 9.71 9.01 19.86
N ASN A 308 10.23 9.61 18.78
CA ASN A 308 9.56 10.66 18.01
C ASN A 308 9.55 10.28 16.52
N PRO A 309 8.60 9.43 16.08
CA PRO A 309 8.49 9.09 14.67
C PRO A 309 8.21 10.31 13.79
N ILE A 310 8.96 10.43 12.70
CA ILE A 310 8.90 11.53 11.73
C ILE A 310 7.73 11.26 10.77
N PRO A 311 6.73 12.15 10.70
CA PRO A 311 5.67 12.04 9.70
C PRO A 311 6.22 12.39 8.31
N MET A 312 5.80 11.64 7.30
CA MET A 312 6.10 11.94 5.91
C MET A 312 5.37 13.22 5.53
N GLN A 313 6.12 14.29 5.30
CA GLN A 313 5.56 15.57 4.85
C GLN A 313 5.05 15.44 3.42
N GLU A 314 3.98 16.17 3.09
CA GLU A 314 3.60 16.36 1.69
C GLU A 314 4.67 17.15 0.96
N LEU A 315 4.83 16.89 -0.34
CA LEU A 315 5.63 17.77 -1.19
C LEU A 315 4.87 19.09 -1.34
N ASP A 316 5.59 20.20 -1.32
CA ASP A 316 4.99 21.47 -1.72
C ASP A 316 4.59 21.44 -3.21
N GLU A 317 3.79 22.41 -3.65
CA GLU A 317 3.21 22.40 -5.00
C GLU A 317 4.28 22.45 -6.09
N GLU A 318 5.35 23.21 -5.88
CA GLU A 318 6.43 23.37 -6.85
C GLU A 318 7.25 22.09 -6.95
N GLN A 319 7.59 21.47 -5.82
CA GLN A 319 8.29 20.19 -5.75
C GLN A 319 7.44 19.05 -6.32
N PHE A 320 6.16 19.03 -6.01
CA PHE A 320 5.23 18.02 -6.52
C PHE A 320 5.05 18.14 -8.03
N LEU A 321 4.88 19.37 -8.54
CA LEU A 321 4.86 19.64 -9.97
C LEU A 321 6.18 19.23 -10.63
N SER A 322 7.32 19.56 -10.00
CA SER A 322 8.64 19.18 -10.51
C SER A 322 8.78 17.66 -10.62
N LEU A 323 8.35 16.92 -9.60
CA LEU A 323 8.30 15.45 -9.62
C LEU A 323 7.44 14.94 -10.78
N PHE A 324 6.22 15.46 -10.90
CA PHE A 324 5.28 15.07 -11.96
C PHE A 324 5.87 15.32 -13.36
N MET A 325 6.34 16.55 -13.61
CA MET A 325 6.88 16.95 -14.91
C MET A 325 8.17 16.20 -15.26
N HIS A 326 9.00 15.89 -14.27
CA HIS A 326 10.19 15.05 -14.45
C HIS A 326 9.83 13.68 -15.03
N HIS A 327 8.78 13.04 -14.48
CA HIS A 327 8.31 11.75 -14.98
C HIS A 327 7.54 11.87 -16.29
N ALA A 328 6.81 12.96 -16.53
CA ALA A 328 5.93 13.12 -17.69
C ALA A 328 6.69 13.49 -18.97
N LEU A 329 7.72 14.33 -18.87
CA LEU A 329 8.50 14.77 -20.03
C LEU A 329 9.79 13.95 -20.23
N GLY A 330 10.33 13.35 -19.16
CA GLY A 330 11.60 12.63 -19.19
C GLY A 330 12.81 13.52 -19.55
N TYR A 331 14.01 12.93 -19.56
CA TYR A 331 15.26 13.61 -19.92
C TYR A 331 15.39 13.94 -21.43
N ALA A 332 14.57 13.34 -22.29
CA ALA A 332 14.80 13.32 -23.74
C ALA A 332 14.12 14.45 -24.54
N ASN A 333 13.25 15.25 -23.92
CA ASN A 333 12.37 16.17 -24.67
C ASN A 333 12.82 17.65 -24.61
N ALA A 334 13.89 17.96 -23.88
CA ALA A 334 14.39 19.34 -23.77
C ALA A 334 15.13 19.84 -25.03
N HIS A 335 15.47 18.95 -25.98
CA HIS A 335 16.31 19.29 -27.14
C HIS A 335 15.69 18.96 -28.51
N THR A 336 14.51 18.33 -28.55
CA THR A 336 13.88 17.82 -29.78
C THR A 336 12.46 18.32 -30.00
N CYS A 337 11.88 19.05 -29.05
CA CYS A 337 10.51 19.54 -29.11
C CYS A 337 10.48 21.04 -29.47
N ASN A 338 9.49 21.44 -30.28
CA ASN A 338 9.15 22.85 -30.46
C ASN A 338 8.81 23.46 -29.10
N ASN A 339 9.45 24.58 -28.73
CA ASN A 339 9.25 25.27 -27.45
C ASN A 339 7.76 25.50 -27.14
N HIS A 340 6.94 25.81 -28.15
CA HIS A 340 5.50 26.01 -27.98
C HIS A 340 4.75 24.75 -27.52
N VAL A 341 5.15 23.56 -28.00
CA VAL A 341 4.54 22.29 -27.56
C VAL A 341 4.92 21.99 -26.12
N VAL A 342 6.17 22.25 -25.73
CA VAL A 342 6.64 22.06 -24.35
C VAL A 342 5.91 23.01 -23.39
N GLU A 343 5.70 24.27 -23.77
CA GLU A 343 4.91 25.22 -22.99
C GLU A 343 3.46 24.75 -22.79
N MET A 344 2.82 24.26 -23.86
CA MET A 344 1.45 23.75 -23.81
C MET A 344 1.34 22.52 -22.89
N LEU A 345 2.23 21.53 -23.07
CA LEU A 345 2.30 20.34 -22.20
C LEU A 345 2.57 20.73 -20.74
N THR A 346 3.43 21.74 -20.51
CA THR A 346 3.70 22.23 -19.16
C THR A 346 2.47 22.88 -18.53
N SER A 347 1.69 23.63 -19.29
CA SER A 347 0.43 24.22 -18.80
C SER A 347 -0.59 23.13 -18.45
N ILE A 348 -0.81 22.16 -19.34
CA ILE A 348 -1.74 21.06 -19.09
C ILE A 348 -1.27 20.19 -17.92
N GLY A 349 0.02 19.89 -17.86
CA GLY A 349 0.63 19.10 -16.78
C GLY A 349 0.49 19.77 -15.40
N LYS A 350 0.55 21.10 -15.33
CA LYS A 350 0.26 21.86 -14.10
C LYS A 350 -1.17 21.62 -13.61
N GLU A 351 -2.14 21.70 -14.51
CA GLU A 351 -3.54 21.47 -14.14
C GLU A 351 -3.77 20.02 -13.70
N ILE A 352 -3.25 19.04 -14.45
CA ILE A 352 -3.34 17.62 -14.06
C ILE A 352 -2.73 17.40 -12.68
N ALA A 353 -1.51 17.90 -12.43
CA ALA A 353 -0.81 17.71 -11.16
C ALA A 353 -1.63 18.28 -9.97
N SER A 354 -2.27 19.43 -10.14
CA SER A 354 -3.09 20.04 -9.09
C SER A 354 -4.24 19.13 -8.61
N MET A 355 -4.68 18.19 -9.44
CA MET A 355 -5.79 17.27 -9.15
C MET A 355 -5.34 15.94 -8.50
N LEU A 356 -4.03 15.69 -8.38
CA LEU A 356 -3.50 14.39 -7.91
C LEU A 356 -3.29 14.31 -6.39
N CYS A 357 -3.91 15.24 -5.63
CA CYS A 357 -3.89 15.28 -4.17
C CYS A 357 -2.48 15.09 -3.56
N ARG A 358 -1.45 15.65 -4.22
CA ARG A 358 -0.04 15.60 -3.80
C ARG A 358 0.50 14.19 -3.49
N SER A 359 -0.05 13.14 -4.10
CA SER A 359 0.42 11.76 -3.95
C SER A 359 1.56 11.44 -4.94
N PRO A 360 2.82 11.22 -4.49
CA PRO A 360 3.93 10.96 -5.40
C PRO A 360 3.71 9.73 -6.28
N LEU A 361 3.13 8.65 -5.74
CA LEU A 361 2.86 7.44 -6.50
C LEU A 361 1.85 7.69 -7.64
N VAL A 362 0.75 8.39 -7.34
CA VAL A 362 -0.27 8.71 -8.34
C VAL A 362 0.35 9.63 -9.41
N ALA A 363 1.09 10.65 -8.98
CA ALA A 363 1.80 11.56 -9.86
C ALA A 363 2.72 10.82 -10.83
N THR A 364 3.62 9.99 -10.32
CA THR A 364 4.54 9.20 -11.15
C THR A 364 3.79 8.28 -12.10
N THR A 365 2.69 7.67 -11.67
CA THR A 365 1.91 6.75 -12.51
C THR A 365 1.24 7.49 -13.68
N VAL A 366 0.49 8.57 -13.39
CA VAL A 366 -0.16 9.40 -14.42
C VAL A 366 0.90 10.02 -15.35
N ALA A 367 1.99 10.55 -14.79
CA ALA A 367 3.08 11.12 -15.55
C ALA A 367 3.72 10.11 -16.51
N MET A 368 3.98 8.88 -16.05
CA MET A 368 4.54 7.83 -16.92
C MET A 368 3.60 7.46 -18.07
N GLU A 369 2.28 7.43 -17.85
CA GLU A 369 1.31 7.22 -18.93
C GLU A 369 1.34 8.36 -19.96
N LEU A 370 1.34 9.61 -19.47
CA LEU A 370 1.43 10.80 -20.31
C LEU A 370 2.74 10.84 -21.11
N ARG A 371 3.82 10.31 -20.56
CA ARG A 371 5.13 10.22 -21.24
C ARG A 371 5.10 9.30 -22.46
N ILE A 372 4.26 8.26 -22.47
CA ILE A 372 4.14 7.34 -23.61
C ILE A 372 3.64 8.10 -24.86
N ARG A 373 2.80 9.13 -24.64
CA ARG A 373 2.22 9.97 -25.69
C ARG A 373 2.36 11.46 -25.33
N PRO A 374 3.53 12.07 -25.63
CA PRO A 374 3.80 13.49 -25.35
C PRO A 374 3.12 14.40 -26.38
N ASP A 375 1.79 14.31 -26.45
CA ASP A 375 0.92 14.99 -27.40
C ASP A 375 -0.09 15.87 -26.63
N PRO A 376 -0.23 17.17 -26.93
CA PRO A 376 -1.12 18.05 -26.18
C PRO A 376 -2.59 17.63 -26.21
N ASP A 377 -3.08 17.14 -27.34
CA ASP A 377 -4.48 16.70 -27.46
C ASP A 377 -4.75 15.48 -26.57
N PHE A 378 -3.80 14.54 -26.53
CA PHE A 378 -3.85 13.42 -25.58
C PHE A 378 -3.83 13.89 -24.12
N TRP A 379 -2.96 14.84 -23.76
CA TRP A 379 -2.86 15.35 -22.39
C TRP A 379 -4.15 16.08 -21.97
N LEU A 380 -4.76 16.86 -22.87
CA LEU A 380 -6.07 17.50 -22.65
C LEU A 380 -7.16 16.44 -22.43
N SER A 381 -7.18 15.38 -23.24
CA SER A 381 -8.16 14.30 -23.06
C SER A 381 -8.03 13.59 -21.71
N MET A 382 -6.80 13.47 -21.20
CA MET A 382 -6.54 12.91 -19.87
C MET A 382 -6.98 13.89 -18.77
N LEU A 383 -6.72 15.19 -18.92
CA LEU A 383 -7.18 16.23 -18.00
C LEU A 383 -8.72 16.21 -17.89
N ASP A 384 -9.43 16.15 -19.00
CA ASP A 384 -10.90 16.06 -19.03
C ASP A 384 -11.42 14.83 -18.30
N LYS A 385 -10.71 13.69 -18.41
CA LYS A 385 -11.07 12.46 -17.70
C LYS A 385 -10.86 12.62 -16.19
N VAL A 386 -9.71 13.12 -15.77
CA VAL A 386 -9.39 13.35 -14.35
C VAL A 386 -10.37 14.36 -13.72
N LEU A 387 -10.73 15.41 -14.46
CA LEU A 387 -11.75 16.39 -14.07
C LEU A 387 -13.12 15.75 -13.84
N LYS A 388 -13.57 14.87 -14.74
CA LYS A 388 -14.86 14.17 -14.57
C LYS A 388 -14.84 13.26 -13.35
N ASP A 389 -13.78 12.46 -13.21
CA ASP A 389 -13.66 11.52 -12.08
C ASP A 389 -13.60 12.26 -10.72
N THR A 390 -12.98 13.45 -10.67
CA THR A 390 -12.91 14.29 -9.46
C THR A 390 -14.20 15.05 -9.17
N LEU A 391 -14.88 15.59 -10.19
CA LEU A 391 -16.18 16.25 -10.04
C LEU A 391 -17.28 15.26 -9.63
N ASP A 392 -17.30 14.06 -10.21
CA ASP A 392 -18.22 12.99 -9.82
C ASP A 392 -17.98 12.53 -8.37
N SER A 393 -16.72 12.63 -7.89
CA SER A 393 -16.37 12.35 -6.51
C SER A 393 -16.83 13.45 -5.54
N LEU A 394 -16.90 14.71 -5.98
CA LEU A 394 -17.34 15.86 -5.19
C LEU A 394 -18.87 16.01 -5.15
N GLN A 395 -19.58 15.77 -6.26
CA GLN A 395 -21.05 15.82 -6.29
C GLN A 395 -21.71 14.73 -5.42
N CYS A 396 -21.04 13.60 -5.21
CA CYS A 396 -21.50 12.56 -4.28
C CYS A 396 -21.45 12.96 -2.78
N LEU A 397 -20.85 14.11 -2.43
CA LEU A 397 -20.73 14.63 -1.07
C LEU A 397 -21.83 15.66 -0.70
N GLU A 398 -22.60 16.17 -1.66
CA GLU A 398 -23.68 17.16 -1.42
C GLU A 398 -25.10 16.57 -1.34
N ASP A 399 -25.27 15.29 -1.65
CA ASP A 399 -26.47 14.48 -1.38
C ASP A 399 -26.25 13.50 -0.22
#